data_AF-A0A6H0S1N2-F1
#
_entry.id   AF-A0A6H0S1N2-F1
#
_cell.length_a   1.000
_cell.length_b   1.000
_cell.length_c   1.000
_cell.angle_alpha   90.00
_cell.angle_beta   90.00
_cell.angle_gamma   90.00
#
_symmetry.space_group_name_H-M   'P 1'
#
loop_
_entity.id
_entity.type
_entity.pdbx_description
1 polymer ?
#
loop_
_entity_poly.entity_id
_entity_poly.type
_entity_poly.pdbx_seq_one_letter_code
_entity_poly.pdbx_strand_id
1 'polypeptide(L)'
;MYGRGFRTILRTLAVAATVMAAAGCVQQVDGVAQSARSADADAEHSYGYADNRCGLLSDSSVQSVLAAEDVVRPYSGAVCQYVLTRDGDMLDATFAWFDTGDLDRERALAVERGAEVIDTVVERRTAFLARRDTTGSGCAATAAAGGGVLSWWVQVRDTAGADACPDAQKLLSATLRSDM
;
A
#
# COMPACT_ATOMS: atom_id res chain seq x y z
N MET A 1 32.49 3.51 65.26
CA MET A 1 31.74 2.51 64.48
C MET A 1 30.63 3.22 63.72
N TYR A 2 30.78 3.51 62.43
CA TYR A 2 29.70 3.77 61.44
C TYR A 2 30.34 4.16 60.08
N GLY A 3 31.15 3.26 59.51
CA GLY A 3 31.92 3.56 58.28
C GLY A 3 31.94 2.47 57.22
N ARG A 4 31.24 1.35 57.46
CA ARG A 4 31.21 0.18 56.55
C ARG A 4 29.82 -0.17 56.01
N GLY A 5 28.74 0.40 56.55
CA GLY A 5 27.36 0.09 56.12
C GLY A 5 26.91 0.85 54.86
N PHE A 6 27.43 2.06 54.61
CA PHE A 6 26.90 2.93 53.55
C PHE A 6 27.37 2.53 52.14
N ARG A 7 28.54 1.89 52.03
CA ARG A 7 29.11 1.47 50.74
C ARG A 7 28.46 0.21 50.15
N THR A 8 27.88 -0.65 50.99
CA THR A 8 27.23 -1.88 50.54
C THR A 8 25.82 -1.60 50.01
N ILE A 9 25.11 -0.64 50.60
CA ILE A 9 23.74 -0.27 50.20
C ILE A 9 23.70 0.40 48.82
N LEU A 10 24.71 1.21 48.47
CA LEU A 10 24.76 1.84 47.14
C LEU A 10 25.05 0.85 46.00
N ARG A 11 25.71 -0.28 46.25
CA ARG A 11 26.00 -1.29 45.21
C ARG A 11 24.79 -2.16 44.88
N THR A 12 23.93 -2.46 45.85
CA THR A 12 22.70 -3.24 45.62
C THR A 12 21.61 -2.45 44.90
N LEU A 13 21.52 -1.13 45.10
CA LEU A 13 20.57 -0.27 44.38
C LEU A 13 20.93 -0.10 42.89
N ALA A 14 22.22 -0.06 42.55
CA ALA A 14 22.65 0.11 41.17
C ALA A 14 22.40 -1.13 40.29
N VAL A 15 22.44 -2.34 40.87
CA VAL A 15 22.18 -3.59 40.14
C VAL A 15 20.68 -3.83 39.93
N ALA A 16 19.81 -3.35 40.84
CA ALA A 16 18.36 -3.46 40.67
C ALA A 16 17.85 -2.55 39.53
N ALA A 17 18.44 -1.36 39.36
CA ALA A 17 18.04 -0.40 38.33
C ALA A 17 18.35 -0.85 36.89
N THR A 18 19.39 -1.66 36.68
CA THR A 18 19.76 -2.15 35.34
C THR A 18 18.89 -3.31 34.86
N VAL A 19 18.35 -4.14 35.76
CA VAL A 19 17.43 -5.23 35.39
C VAL A 19 16.05 -4.68 35.00
N MET A 20 15.60 -3.59 35.64
CA MET A 20 14.33 -2.94 35.30
C MET A 20 14.36 -2.15 33.98
N ALA A 21 15.55 -1.74 33.50
CA ALA A 21 15.69 -1.08 32.20
C ALA A 21 15.67 -2.06 31.01
N ALA A 22 15.87 -3.37 31.26
CA ALA A 22 15.76 -4.41 30.22
C ALA A 22 14.32 -4.90 30.02
N ALA A 23 13.39 -4.58 30.93
CA ALA A 23 11.96 -4.75 30.73
C ALA A 23 11.36 -3.58 29.93
N GLY A 24 12.08 -3.12 28.90
CA GLY A 24 11.51 -2.23 27.88
C GLY A 24 10.24 -2.86 27.30
N CYS A 25 9.27 -2.02 26.98
CA CYS A 25 7.88 -2.32 26.65
C CYS A 25 7.64 -3.28 25.45
N VAL A 26 8.17 -4.50 25.49
CA VAL A 26 7.77 -5.58 24.60
C VAL A 26 6.50 -6.17 25.18
N GLN A 27 5.36 -5.64 24.74
CA GLN A 27 4.10 -6.37 24.86
C GLN A 27 4.05 -7.36 23.70
N GLN A 28 4.27 -8.63 24.00
CA GLN A 28 3.98 -9.69 23.05
C GLN A 28 2.47 -9.90 23.07
N VAL A 29 1.80 -9.49 22.00
CA VAL A 29 0.38 -9.79 21.81
C VAL A 29 0.32 -11.24 21.35
N ASP A 30 -0.16 -12.11 22.23
CA ASP A 30 -0.42 -13.50 21.87
C ASP A 30 -1.54 -13.54 20.83
N GLY A 31 -1.26 -14.15 19.69
CA GLY A 31 -2.20 -14.34 18.61
C GLY A 31 -1.64 -15.40 17.67
N VAL A 32 -2.49 -16.32 17.24
CA VAL A 32 -2.14 -17.21 16.14
C VAL A 32 -2.44 -16.44 14.85
N ALA A 33 -1.41 -16.18 14.04
CA ALA A 33 -1.60 -15.60 12.72
C ALA A 33 -2.48 -16.57 11.90
N GLN A 34 -3.72 -16.17 11.66
CA GLN A 34 -4.61 -16.90 10.77
C GLN A 34 -4.46 -16.29 9.37
N SER A 35 -4.24 -17.13 8.36
CA SER A 35 -4.41 -16.69 6.97
C SER A 35 -5.84 -16.24 6.77
N ALA A 36 -6.06 -15.11 6.09
CA ALA A 36 -7.38 -14.49 5.96
C ALA A 36 -8.46 -15.39 5.32
N ARG A 37 -8.08 -16.49 4.68
CA ARG A 37 -8.86 -17.71 4.37
C ARG A 37 -7.90 -18.73 3.73
N SER A 38 -8.21 -20.01 3.86
CA SER A 38 -7.75 -21.05 2.94
C SER A 38 -8.14 -20.64 1.52
N ALA A 39 -7.30 -20.93 0.54
CA ALA A 39 -7.58 -20.71 -0.88
C ALA A 39 -8.73 -21.63 -1.35
N ASP A 40 -9.95 -21.36 -0.89
CA ASP A 40 -11.16 -22.06 -1.29
C ASP A 40 -11.63 -21.44 -2.62
N ALA A 41 -11.15 -22.06 -3.70
CA ALA A 41 -11.87 -22.58 -4.88
C ALA A 41 -13.10 -21.83 -5.47
N ASP A 42 -13.30 -20.54 -5.20
CA ASP A 42 -14.12 -19.60 -6.00
C ASP A 42 -13.26 -18.42 -6.52
N ALA A 43 -11.94 -18.62 -6.50
CA ALA A 43 -10.91 -17.69 -6.95
C ALA A 43 -10.76 -17.69 -8.48
N GLU A 44 -11.86 -17.58 -9.23
CA GLU A 44 -11.74 -17.52 -10.69
C GLU A 44 -11.03 -16.23 -11.13
N HIS A 45 -11.05 -15.15 -10.32
CA HIS A 45 -10.37 -13.87 -10.63
C HIS A 45 -9.88 -13.13 -9.35
N SER A 46 -8.87 -13.66 -8.66
CA SER A 46 -8.22 -12.99 -7.51
C SER A 46 -7.16 -11.99 -7.98
N TYR A 47 -7.23 -10.75 -7.49
CA TYR A 47 -6.27 -9.69 -7.80
C TYR A 47 -5.26 -9.42 -6.68
N GLY A 48 -5.32 -10.20 -5.61
CA GLY A 48 -4.42 -10.09 -4.47
C GLY A 48 -2.98 -10.44 -4.83
N TYR A 49 -2.07 -10.26 -3.87
CA TYR A 49 -0.69 -10.64 -4.07
C TYR A 49 -0.53 -12.17 -4.19
N ALA A 50 -0.01 -12.62 -5.34
CA ALA A 50 0.26 -14.02 -5.64
C ALA A 50 1.44 -14.13 -6.60
N ASP A 51 2.29 -15.15 -6.45
CA ASP A 51 3.46 -15.41 -7.31
C ASP A 51 4.38 -14.19 -7.52
N ASN A 52 4.62 -13.41 -6.46
CA ASN A 52 5.39 -12.16 -6.53
C ASN A 52 4.79 -11.07 -7.45
N ARG A 53 3.48 -11.11 -7.69
CA ARG A 53 2.74 -10.14 -8.51
C ARG A 53 1.65 -9.45 -7.70
N CYS A 54 1.36 -8.20 -8.04
CA CYS A 54 0.26 -7.43 -7.45
C CYS A 54 -0.72 -7.05 -8.54
N GLY A 55 -2.01 -7.32 -8.37
CA GLY A 55 -2.98 -7.09 -9.44
C GLY A 55 -2.57 -7.77 -10.73
N LEU A 56 -2.03 -8.99 -10.62
CA LEU A 56 -1.50 -9.81 -11.72
C LEU A 56 -0.26 -9.25 -12.45
N LEU A 57 0.26 -8.08 -12.05
CA LEU A 57 1.44 -7.47 -12.66
C LEU A 57 2.73 -7.81 -11.92
N SER A 58 3.79 -8.12 -12.66
CA SER A 58 5.16 -8.18 -12.14
C SER A 58 5.75 -6.78 -11.94
N ASP A 59 6.83 -6.66 -11.17
CA ASP A 59 7.59 -5.40 -11.05
C ASP A 59 8.02 -4.86 -12.41
N SER A 60 8.54 -5.73 -13.27
CA SER A 60 8.94 -5.38 -14.63
C SER A 60 7.77 -4.90 -15.50
N SER A 61 6.57 -5.43 -15.26
CA SER A 61 5.36 -4.97 -15.97
C SER A 61 4.97 -3.58 -15.50
N VAL A 62 4.96 -3.33 -14.18
CA VAL A 62 4.68 -2.00 -13.61
C VAL A 62 5.69 -0.97 -14.13
N GLN A 63 6.98 -1.31 -14.11
CA GLN A 63 8.06 -0.48 -14.64
C GLN A 63 7.85 -0.15 -16.12
N SER A 64 7.56 -1.17 -16.94
CA SER A 64 7.34 -1.00 -18.37
C SER A 64 6.09 -0.17 -18.69
N VAL A 65 4.98 -0.38 -17.97
CA VAL A 65 3.72 0.35 -18.16
C VAL A 65 3.88 1.83 -17.86
N LEU A 66 4.65 2.17 -16.83
CA LEU A 66 4.92 3.56 -16.44
C LEU A 66 6.09 4.20 -17.20
N ALA A 67 6.79 3.45 -18.05
CA ALA A 67 8.03 3.86 -18.70
C ALA A 67 9.07 4.36 -17.69
N ALA A 68 9.19 3.66 -16.55
CA ALA A 68 10.13 4.00 -15.50
C ALA A 68 11.52 3.40 -15.78
N GLU A 69 12.56 4.12 -15.37
CA GLU A 69 13.96 3.71 -15.44
C GLU A 69 14.25 2.64 -14.38
N ASP A 70 13.72 2.84 -13.17
CA ASP A 70 13.88 1.95 -12.02
C ASP A 70 12.56 1.73 -11.29
N VAL A 71 12.42 0.56 -10.64
CA VAL A 71 11.28 0.21 -9.79
C VAL A 71 11.75 -0.52 -8.55
N VAL A 72 11.19 -0.17 -7.40
CA VAL A 72 11.34 -0.92 -6.15
C VAL A 72 9.96 -1.09 -5.54
N ARG A 73 9.63 -2.31 -5.09
CA ARG A 73 8.39 -2.61 -4.36
C ARG A 73 8.66 -2.80 -2.86
N PRO A 74 8.72 -1.73 -2.04
CA PRO A 74 9.03 -1.84 -0.61
C PRO A 74 7.98 -2.62 0.19
N TYR A 75 6.74 -2.72 -0.30
CA TYR A 75 5.65 -3.42 0.39
C TYR A 75 4.78 -4.21 -0.58
N SER A 76 4.39 -5.43 -0.19
CA SER A 76 3.48 -6.30 -0.94
C SER A 76 2.55 -7.08 -0.02
N GLY A 77 1.31 -7.34 -0.48
CA GLY A 77 0.24 -7.98 0.29
C GLY A 77 -1.13 -7.63 -0.30
N ALA A 78 -2.13 -7.36 0.53
CA ALA A 78 -3.42 -6.82 0.08
C ALA A 78 -3.29 -5.44 -0.59
N VAL A 79 -2.22 -4.72 -0.22
CA VAL A 79 -1.77 -3.48 -0.84
C VAL A 79 -0.33 -3.70 -1.31
N CYS A 80 0.04 -3.13 -2.45
CA CYS A 80 1.42 -3.08 -2.89
C CYS A 80 1.85 -1.64 -3.12
N GLN A 81 3.03 -1.28 -2.65
CA GLN A 81 3.61 0.04 -2.82
C GLN A 81 4.85 -0.07 -3.69
N TYR A 82 4.98 0.88 -4.61
CA TYR A 82 6.08 0.99 -5.54
C TYR A 82 6.67 2.39 -5.45
N VAL A 83 7.99 2.45 -5.53
CA VAL A 83 8.75 3.68 -5.74
C VAL A 83 9.48 3.52 -7.06
N LEU A 84 9.29 4.48 -7.96
CA LEU A 84 9.82 4.47 -9.31
C LEU A 84 10.56 5.77 -9.61
N THR A 85 11.45 5.71 -10.60
CA THR A 85 12.11 6.89 -11.17
C THR A 85 11.82 6.96 -12.66
N ARG A 86 11.46 8.13 -13.19
CA ARG A 86 11.25 8.38 -14.62
C ARG A 86 11.69 9.78 -14.97
N ASP A 87 12.59 9.94 -15.94
CA ASP A 87 13.10 11.22 -16.41
C ASP A 87 13.70 12.07 -15.26
N GLY A 88 14.23 11.42 -14.22
CA GLY A 88 14.75 12.05 -13.00
C GLY A 88 13.70 12.41 -11.93
N ASP A 89 12.40 12.25 -12.23
CA ASP A 89 11.32 12.43 -11.26
C ASP A 89 11.05 11.15 -10.46
N MET A 90 10.68 11.32 -9.18
CA MET A 90 10.27 10.21 -8.31
C MET A 90 8.75 10.04 -8.36
N LEU A 91 8.30 8.80 -8.57
CA LEU A 91 6.89 8.43 -8.59
C LEU A 91 6.60 7.39 -7.52
N ASP A 92 5.47 7.55 -6.85
CA ASP A 92 4.89 6.52 -6.00
C ASP A 92 3.68 5.92 -6.69
N ALA A 93 3.61 4.58 -6.74
CA ALA A 93 2.40 3.89 -7.15
C ALA A 93 1.92 2.96 -6.04
N THR A 94 0.62 2.90 -5.81
CA THR A 94 0.01 2.01 -4.81
C THR A 94 -1.13 1.24 -5.43
N PHE A 95 -1.03 -0.07 -5.40
CA PHE A 95 -2.12 -0.98 -5.75
C PHE A 95 -2.88 -1.40 -4.50
N ALA A 96 -4.20 -1.43 -4.54
CA ALA A 96 -5.04 -2.02 -3.52
C ALA A 96 -6.15 -2.86 -4.17
N TRP A 97 -6.45 -4.01 -3.56
CA TRP A 97 -7.63 -4.80 -3.90
C TRP A 97 -8.45 -5.11 -2.65
N PHE A 98 -9.75 -4.88 -2.75
CA PHE A 98 -10.74 -5.21 -1.75
C PHE A 98 -11.67 -6.26 -2.35
N ASP A 99 -11.49 -7.51 -1.94
CA ASP A 99 -12.21 -8.70 -2.45
C ASP A 99 -13.73 -8.60 -2.33
N THR A 100 -14.21 -7.88 -1.32
CA THR A 100 -15.62 -7.59 -1.03
C THR A 100 -15.93 -6.09 -1.14
N GLY A 101 -15.08 -5.34 -1.83
CA GLY A 101 -15.22 -3.90 -2.03
C GLY A 101 -16.43 -3.53 -2.91
N ASP A 102 -16.93 -2.31 -2.73
CA ASP A 102 -18.04 -1.75 -3.50
C ASP A 102 -17.60 -0.45 -4.19
N LEU A 103 -17.84 -0.34 -5.50
CA LEU A 103 -17.28 0.75 -6.31
C LEU A 103 -17.88 2.11 -5.94
N ASP A 104 -19.18 2.15 -5.65
CA ASP A 104 -19.89 3.37 -5.26
C ASP A 104 -19.42 3.88 -3.90
N ARG A 105 -19.16 2.96 -2.96
CA ARG A 105 -18.52 3.29 -1.67
C ARG A 105 -17.14 3.90 -1.86
N GLU A 106 -16.27 3.29 -2.67
CA GLU A 106 -14.92 3.83 -2.91
C GLU A 106 -14.98 5.20 -3.59
N ARG A 107 -15.92 5.40 -4.50
CA ARG A 107 -16.19 6.70 -5.13
C ARG A 107 -16.62 7.75 -4.10
N ALA A 108 -17.56 7.42 -3.23
CA ALA A 108 -18.03 8.31 -2.17
C ALA A 108 -16.90 8.70 -1.20
N LEU A 109 -16.05 7.73 -0.82
CA LEU A 109 -14.87 7.98 0.01
C LEU A 109 -13.87 8.92 -0.67
N ALA A 110 -13.62 8.77 -1.98
CA ALA A 110 -12.75 9.66 -2.71
C ALA A 110 -13.24 11.12 -2.66
N VAL A 111 -14.55 11.34 -2.87
CA VAL A 111 -15.19 12.66 -2.76
C VAL A 111 -15.10 13.20 -1.33
N GLU A 112 -15.38 12.38 -0.31
CA GLU A 112 -15.27 12.79 1.11
C GLU A 112 -13.84 13.24 1.45
N ARG A 113 -12.83 12.63 0.84
CA ARG A 113 -11.41 13.01 0.99
C ARG A 113 -10.99 14.21 0.14
N GLY A 114 -11.93 14.81 -0.59
CA GLY A 114 -11.71 16.02 -1.39
C GLY A 114 -11.04 15.76 -2.73
N ALA A 115 -11.16 14.55 -3.27
CA ALA A 115 -10.72 14.28 -4.64
C ALA A 115 -11.71 14.83 -5.67
N GLU A 116 -11.19 15.31 -6.79
CA GLU A 116 -11.98 15.55 -8.00
C GLU A 116 -12.20 14.21 -8.70
N VAL A 117 -13.46 13.79 -8.83
CA VAL A 117 -13.84 12.48 -9.36
C VAL A 117 -14.44 12.59 -10.75
N ILE A 118 -13.97 11.76 -11.67
CA ILE A 118 -14.45 11.65 -13.05
C ILE A 118 -14.81 10.19 -13.32
N ASP A 119 -16.08 9.94 -13.62
CA ASP A 119 -16.54 8.60 -14.01
C ASP A 119 -16.06 8.25 -15.43
N THR A 120 -15.66 7.00 -15.64
CA THR A 120 -15.09 6.52 -16.90
C THR A 120 -15.34 5.02 -17.10
N VAL A 121 -14.85 4.48 -18.21
CA VAL A 121 -14.85 3.05 -18.51
C VAL A 121 -13.43 2.63 -18.88
N VAL A 122 -12.91 1.61 -18.20
CA VAL A 122 -11.58 1.05 -18.46
C VAL A 122 -11.74 -0.45 -18.72
N GLU A 123 -11.23 -0.93 -19.86
CA GLU A 123 -11.34 -2.35 -20.26
C GLU A 123 -12.77 -2.92 -20.18
N ARG A 124 -13.77 -2.13 -20.60
CA ARG A 124 -15.22 -2.44 -20.57
C ARG A 124 -15.81 -2.61 -19.15
N ARG A 125 -15.13 -2.10 -18.13
CA ARG A 125 -15.60 -2.09 -16.74
C ARG A 125 -15.88 -0.66 -16.28
N THR A 126 -16.93 -0.48 -15.49
CA THR A 126 -17.22 0.79 -14.82
C THR A 126 -16.04 1.15 -13.92
N ALA A 127 -15.58 2.38 -14.04
CA ALA A 127 -14.43 2.88 -13.32
C ALA A 127 -14.59 4.37 -13.00
N PHE A 128 -13.74 4.88 -12.12
CA PHE A 128 -13.58 6.32 -11.92
C PHE A 128 -12.11 6.69 -11.74
N LEU A 129 -11.79 7.92 -12.10
CA LEU A 129 -10.54 8.58 -11.78
C LEU A 129 -10.79 9.52 -10.60
N ALA A 130 -9.86 9.59 -9.66
CA ALA A 130 -9.94 10.48 -8.50
C ALA A 130 -8.63 11.26 -8.34
N ARG A 131 -8.61 12.50 -8.80
CA ARG A 131 -7.45 13.40 -8.69
C ARG A 131 -7.42 14.07 -7.32
N ARG A 132 -6.26 14.07 -6.66
CA ARG A 132 -6.06 14.77 -5.39
C ARG A 132 -4.59 15.13 -5.20
N ASP A 133 -4.30 16.43 -5.24
CA ASP A 133 -2.92 16.92 -5.18
C ASP A 133 -2.54 17.30 -3.74
N THR A 134 -2.14 16.32 -2.90
CA THR A 134 -1.79 16.57 -1.48
C THR A 134 -0.33 16.89 -1.23
N THR A 135 0.58 16.00 -1.64
CA THR A 135 2.03 16.11 -1.44
C THR A 135 2.78 16.07 -2.77
N GLY A 136 2.08 16.41 -3.85
CA GLY A 136 2.47 16.22 -5.24
C GLY A 136 1.21 16.07 -6.10
N SER A 137 1.40 15.80 -7.39
CA SER A 137 0.28 15.57 -8.31
C SER A 137 -0.16 14.10 -8.22
N GLY A 138 -1.38 13.84 -7.78
CA GLY A 138 -1.84 12.51 -7.39
C GLY A 138 -3.17 12.11 -8.01
N CYS A 139 -3.31 10.86 -8.43
CA CYS A 139 -4.57 10.34 -8.96
C CYS A 139 -4.75 8.85 -8.71
N ALA A 140 -5.98 8.45 -8.37
CA ALA A 140 -6.40 7.05 -8.38
C ALA A 140 -7.16 6.71 -9.66
N ALA A 141 -7.00 5.48 -10.16
CA ALA A 141 -7.91 4.85 -11.11
C ALA A 141 -8.47 3.58 -10.46
N THR A 142 -9.80 3.50 -10.35
CA THR A 142 -10.49 2.46 -9.58
C THR A 142 -11.58 1.81 -10.41
N ALA A 143 -11.70 0.47 -10.37
CA ALA A 143 -12.73 -0.27 -11.10
C ALA A 143 -13.25 -1.47 -10.31
N ALA A 144 -14.47 -1.90 -10.64
CA ALA A 144 -15.04 -3.15 -10.14
C ALA A 144 -14.46 -4.35 -10.92
N ALA A 145 -13.91 -5.33 -10.21
CA ALA A 145 -13.33 -6.55 -10.78
C ALA A 145 -13.19 -7.68 -9.75
N GLY A 146 -13.29 -8.93 -10.20
CA GLY A 146 -13.07 -10.11 -9.34
C GLY A 146 -14.03 -10.22 -8.15
N GLY A 147 -15.28 -9.74 -8.30
CA GLY A 147 -16.26 -9.69 -7.21
C GLY A 147 -16.09 -8.54 -6.21
N GLY A 148 -15.04 -7.73 -6.37
CA GLY A 148 -14.74 -6.59 -5.50
C GLY A 148 -14.28 -5.36 -6.27
N VAL A 149 -13.37 -4.58 -5.68
CA VAL A 149 -12.83 -3.35 -6.25
C VAL A 149 -11.31 -3.32 -6.17
N LEU A 150 -10.68 -2.90 -7.25
CA LEU A 150 -9.23 -2.65 -7.27
C LEU A 150 -8.95 -1.20 -7.66
N SER A 151 -7.85 -0.68 -7.14
CA SER A 151 -7.42 0.71 -7.34
C SER A 151 -5.92 0.79 -7.53
N TRP A 152 -5.51 1.67 -8.45
CA TRP A 152 -4.13 2.13 -8.60
C TRP A 152 -4.07 3.62 -8.30
N TRP A 153 -3.36 3.99 -7.24
CA TRP A 153 -2.94 5.37 -6.99
C TRP A 153 -1.57 5.60 -7.62
N VAL A 154 -1.39 6.72 -8.31
CA VAL A 154 -0.08 7.20 -8.79
C VAL A 154 0.11 8.62 -8.31
N GLN A 155 1.32 8.94 -7.87
CA GLN A 155 1.71 10.27 -7.45
C GLN A 155 3.10 10.61 -7.97
N VAL A 156 3.23 11.78 -8.58
CA VAL A 156 4.53 12.38 -8.91
C VAL A 156 4.94 13.26 -7.73
N ARG A 157 6.11 12.99 -7.13
CA ARG A 157 6.64 13.78 -6.01
C ARG A 157 7.14 15.12 -6.51
N ASP A 158 6.99 16.15 -5.67
CA ASP A 158 7.61 17.48 -5.81
C ASP A 158 7.31 18.29 -7.09
N THR A 159 6.61 17.70 -8.07
CA THR A 159 6.14 18.36 -9.29
C THR A 159 4.65 18.68 -9.19
N ALA A 160 4.32 19.94 -8.94
CA ALA A 160 2.95 20.43 -8.91
C ALA A 160 2.39 20.59 -10.33
N GLY A 161 1.12 20.22 -10.53
CA GLY A 161 0.41 20.42 -11.80
C GLY A 161 0.68 19.38 -12.88
N ALA A 162 1.48 18.34 -12.61
CA ALA A 162 1.54 17.15 -13.45
C ALA A 162 0.17 16.43 -13.46
N ASP A 163 -0.09 15.63 -14.49
CA ASP A 163 -1.30 14.79 -14.53
C ASP A 163 -0.91 13.33 -14.29
N ALA A 164 -1.26 12.82 -13.11
CA ALA A 164 -0.99 11.43 -12.71
C ALA A 164 -2.09 10.46 -13.15
N CYS A 165 -3.27 10.95 -13.57
CA CYS A 165 -4.40 10.09 -13.94
C CYS A 165 -4.12 9.17 -15.14
N PRO A 166 -3.42 9.61 -16.21
CA PRO A 166 -3.06 8.72 -17.31
C PRO A 166 -2.23 7.52 -16.85
N ASP A 167 -1.31 7.72 -15.91
CA ASP A 167 -0.45 6.65 -15.40
C ASP A 167 -1.22 5.67 -14.50
N ALA A 168 -2.10 6.18 -13.63
CA ALA A 168 -3.02 5.35 -12.86
C ALA A 168 -3.94 4.51 -13.78
N GLN A 169 -4.48 5.12 -14.84
CA GLN A 169 -5.34 4.44 -15.80
C GLN A 169 -4.60 3.37 -16.62
N LYS A 170 -3.34 3.62 -17.01
CA LYS A 170 -2.51 2.61 -17.69
C LYS A 170 -2.29 1.37 -16.82
N LEU A 171 -1.97 1.55 -15.55
CA LEU A 171 -1.80 0.44 -14.60
C LEU A 171 -3.10 -0.33 -14.39
N LEU A 172 -4.21 0.39 -14.22
CA LEU A 172 -5.54 -0.21 -14.13
C LEU A 172 -5.88 -1.04 -15.37
N SER A 173 -5.69 -0.47 -16.58
CA SER A 173 -5.91 -1.18 -17.84
C SER A 173 -5.02 -2.42 -17.95
N ALA A 174 -3.73 -2.32 -17.62
CA ALA A 174 -2.81 -3.45 -17.64
C ALA A 174 -3.27 -4.58 -16.71
N THR A 175 -3.63 -4.26 -15.46
CA THR A 175 -4.17 -5.23 -14.49
C THR A 175 -5.44 -5.92 -15.02
N LEU A 176 -6.40 -5.15 -15.52
CA LEU A 176 -7.68 -5.69 -16.02
C LEU A 176 -7.53 -6.54 -17.29
N ARG A 177 -6.51 -6.25 -18.11
CA ARG A 177 -6.19 -7.06 -19.30
C ARG A 177 -5.45 -8.35 -18.96
N SER A 178 -4.73 -8.40 -17.85
CA SER A 178 -4.06 -9.62 -17.37
C SER A 178 -5.03 -10.65 -16.78
N ASP A 179 -6.27 -10.24 -16.52
CA ASP A 179 -7.37 -11.08 -16.02
C ASP A 179 -8.18 -11.76 -17.15
N MET A 180 -7.92 -11.40 -18.40
CA MET A 180 -8.61 -11.92 -19.59
C MET A 180 -7.84 -13.05 -20.28
#